data_AF-A0A9E4BEK5-F1
#
_entry.id   AF-A0A9E4BEK5-F1
#
_cell.length_a   1.000
_cell.length_b   1.000
_cell.length_c   1.000
_cell.angle_alpha   90.00
_cell.angle_beta   90.00
_cell.angle_gamma   90.00
#
_symmetry.space_group_name_H-M   'P 1'
#
loop_
_entity.id
_entity.type
_entity.pdbx_description
1 polymer ?
#
loop_
_entity_poly.entity_id
_entity_poly.type
_entity_poly.pdbx_seq_one_letter_code
_entity_poly.pdbx_strand_id
1 'polypeptide(L)'
;MMIPLKDEHPSGQIPVLMIGILLSNVGIFVYAWLLGDIGSHVFNARYGAIPFEIMHGVDAISPTPIPIYFTLLSSMFMHGGILHLGGNMLYLWIFGNNIEAALGRARFLF
;
A
#
# COMPACT_ATOMS: atom_id res chain seq x y z
N MET A 1 7.39 17.91 -0.90
CA MET A 1 7.68 16.70 -0.09
C MET A 1 8.99 16.93 0.65
N MET A 2 9.01 16.70 1.96
CA MET A 2 10.27 16.49 2.68
C MET A 2 10.80 15.13 2.25
N ILE A 3 12.08 15.01 1.89
CA ILE A 3 12.72 13.73 1.55
C ILE A 3 13.49 13.26 2.78
N PRO A 4 12.96 12.30 3.56
CA PRO A 4 13.69 11.73 4.68
C PRO A 4 14.86 10.88 4.13
N LEU A 5 16.05 11.05 4.71
CA LEU A 5 17.27 10.37 4.23
C LEU A 5 17.68 9.21 5.15
N LYS A 6 17.44 9.34 6.45
CA LYS A 6 17.88 8.37 7.45
C LYS A 6 17.12 8.56 8.77
N ASP A 7 17.01 7.48 9.52
CA ASP A 7 16.62 7.46 10.93
C ASP A 7 17.85 7.59 11.85
N GLU A 8 17.71 8.36 12.92
CA GLU A 8 18.75 8.60 13.94
C GLU A 8 18.61 7.69 15.17
N HIS A 9 17.48 6.99 15.33
CA HIS A 9 17.19 6.14 16.49
C HIS A 9 16.94 4.67 16.09
N PRO A 10 17.99 3.88 15.82
CA PRO A 10 17.82 2.49 15.40
C PRO A 10 17.13 1.65 16.48
N SER A 11 16.04 0.97 16.11
CA SER A 11 15.20 0.20 17.05
C SER A 11 15.81 -1.10 17.59
N GLY A 12 16.85 -1.64 16.94
CA GLY A 12 17.50 -2.91 17.33
C GLY A 12 16.65 -4.17 17.13
N GLN A 13 15.41 -4.04 16.66
CA GLN A 13 14.48 -5.15 16.39
C GLN A 13 14.33 -5.37 14.89
N ILE A 14 14.11 -6.62 14.48
CA ILE A 14 13.78 -6.96 13.08
C ILE A 14 12.30 -6.60 12.86
N PRO A 15 11.99 -5.64 11.96
CA PRO A 15 10.63 -5.14 11.78
C PRO A 15 9.88 -6.02 10.76
N VAL A 16 9.43 -7.20 11.21
CA VAL A 16 8.88 -8.25 10.35
C VAL A 16 7.59 -7.80 9.66
N LEU A 17 6.73 -7.06 10.35
CA LEU A 17 5.47 -6.60 9.77
C LEU A 17 5.71 -5.47 8.77
N MET A 18 6.61 -4.54 9.08
CA MET A 18 7.03 -3.50 8.13
C MET A 18 7.58 -4.14 6.84
N ILE A 19 8.47 -5.13 6.97
CA ILE A 19 9.01 -5.87 5.81
C ILE A 19 7.88 -6.56 5.04
N GLY A 20 6.94 -7.19 5.72
CA GLY A 20 5.78 -7.83 5.08
C GLY A 20 4.93 -6.84 4.27
N ILE A 21 4.65 -5.66 4.82
CA ILE A 21 3.91 -4.60 4.13
C ILE A 21 4.72 -4.08 2.93
N LEU A 22 6.04 -3.86 3.10
CA LEU A 22 6.92 -3.42 2.02
C LEU A 22 6.93 -4.41 0.86
N LEU A 23 7.13 -5.69 1.15
CA LEU A 23 7.13 -6.75 0.13
C LEU A 23 5.77 -6.88 -0.56
N SER A 24 4.68 -6.74 0.19
CA SER A 24 3.32 -6.78 -0.37
C SER A 24 3.09 -5.63 -1.36
N ASN A 25 3.47 -4.40 -1.00
CA ASN A 25 3.36 -3.24 -1.88
C ASN A 25 4.17 -3.40 -3.16
N VAL A 26 5.43 -3.84 -3.05
CA VAL A 26 6.30 -4.07 -4.21
C VAL A 26 5.76 -5.20 -5.07
N GLY A 27 5.34 -6.32 -4.48
CA GLY A 27 4.79 -7.46 -5.21
C GLY A 27 3.52 -7.13 -5.99
N ILE A 28 2.59 -6.40 -5.37
CA ILE A 28 1.35 -5.94 -6.00
C ILE A 28 1.64 -4.96 -7.14
N PHE A 29 2.57 -4.03 -6.95
CA PHE A 29 2.97 -3.10 -8.01
C PHE A 29 3.61 -3.81 -9.19
N VAL A 30 4.54 -4.75 -8.93
CA VAL A 30 5.18 -5.55 -9.99
C VAL A 30 4.12 -6.36 -10.73
N TYR A 31 3.18 -6.99 -10.03
CA TYR A 31 2.07 -7.69 -10.67
C TYR A 31 1.26 -6.77 -11.59
N ALA A 32 0.83 -5.60 -11.10
CA ALA A 32 0.10 -4.62 -11.90
C ALA A 32 0.89 -4.17 -13.14
N TRP A 33 2.20 -3.93 -12.99
CA TRP A 33 3.09 -3.53 -14.08
C TRP A 33 3.21 -4.64 -15.14
N LEU A 34 3.29 -5.90 -14.75
CA LEU A 34 3.36 -7.04 -15.68
C LEU A 34 2.09 -7.20 -16.53
N LEU A 35 0.95 -6.61 -16.13
CA LEU A 35 -0.28 -6.59 -16.94
C LEU A 35 -0.23 -5.59 -18.10
N GLY A 36 0.84 -4.80 -18.23
CA GLY A 36 0.97 -3.72 -19.22
C GLY A 36 0.10 -2.50 -18.89
N ASP A 37 0.19 -1.44 -19.69
CA ASP A 37 -0.45 -0.15 -19.38
C ASP A 37 -1.96 -0.28 -19.13
N ILE A 38 -2.69 -0.88 -20.08
CA ILE A 38 -4.14 -1.07 -19.97
C ILE A 38 -4.48 -1.97 -18.78
N GLY A 39 -3.77 -3.09 -18.62
CA GLY A 39 -4.03 -4.04 -17.55
C GLY A 39 -3.76 -3.46 -16.17
N SER A 40 -2.70 -2.65 -16.03
CA SER A 40 -2.38 -1.91 -14.81
C SER A 40 -3.47 -0.90 -14.47
N HIS A 41 -3.98 -0.14 -15.45
CA HIS A 41 -5.09 0.80 -15.21
C HIS A 41 -6.37 0.09 -14.76
N VAL A 42 -6.72 -1.02 -15.39
CA VAL A 42 -7.89 -1.83 -15.00
C VAL A 42 -7.69 -2.44 -13.61
N PHE A 43 -6.50 -2.97 -13.32
CA PHE A 43 -6.17 -3.54 -12.01
C PHE A 43 -6.28 -2.48 -10.90
N ASN A 44 -5.66 -1.32 -11.09
CA ASN A 44 -5.75 -0.21 -10.13
C ASN A 44 -7.18 0.30 -9.95
N ALA A 45 -8.00 0.30 -11.00
CA ALA A 45 -9.41 0.70 -10.90
C ALA A 45 -10.26 -0.33 -10.12
N ARG A 46 -9.98 -1.63 -10.25
CA ARG A 46 -10.71 -2.70 -9.55
C ARG A 46 -10.35 -2.83 -8.06
N TYR A 47 -9.11 -2.51 -7.69
CA TYR A 47 -8.63 -2.67 -6.31
C TYR A 47 -8.40 -1.33 -5.59
N GLY A 48 -8.58 -0.21 -6.29
CA GLY A 48 -8.58 1.13 -5.72
C GLY A 48 -9.94 1.51 -5.14
N ALA A 49 -9.93 2.44 -4.18
CA ALA A 49 -11.15 2.96 -3.60
C ALA A 49 -11.71 4.09 -4.49
N ILE A 50 -12.90 3.89 -5.04
CA ILE A 50 -13.60 4.90 -5.84
C ILE A 50 -14.69 5.54 -4.96
N PRO A 51 -14.59 6.86 -4.65
CA PRO A 51 -15.52 7.50 -3.71
C PRO A 51 -17.00 7.35 -4.08
N PHE A 52 -17.33 7.44 -5.37
CA PHE A 52 -18.69 7.26 -5.85
C PHE A 52 -19.24 5.86 -5.50
N GLU A 53 -18.45 4.82 -5.74
CA GLU A 53 -18.82 3.42 -5.50
C GLU A 53 -18.99 3.14 -4.00
N ILE A 54 -18.07 3.63 -3.16
CA ILE A 54 -18.17 3.51 -1.70
C ILE A 54 -19.40 4.22 -1.14
N MET A 55 -19.67 5.45 -1.57
CA MET A 55 -20.76 6.26 -1.04
C MET A 55 -22.16 5.75 -1.43
N HIS A 56 -22.27 5.11 -2.59
CA HIS A 56 -23.55 4.60 -3.10
C HIS A 56 -23.70 3.09 -2.96
N GLY A 57 -22.65 2.37 -2.55
CA GLY A 57 -22.65 0.91 -2.46
C GLY A 57 -22.83 0.23 -3.81
N VAL A 58 -22.32 0.82 -4.88
CA VAL A 58 -22.47 0.34 -6.27
C VAL A 58 -21.12 0.10 -6.92
N ASP A 59 -20.99 -1.02 -7.63
CA ASP A 59 -19.78 -1.40 -8.35
C ASP A 59 -20.00 -1.19 -9.85
N ALA A 60 -19.52 -0.07 -10.40
CA ALA A 60 -20.07 0.48 -11.64
C ALA A 60 -19.02 0.75 -12.73
N ILE A 61 -17.83 1.25 -12.38
CA ILE A 61 -16.85 1.72 -13.37
C ILE A 61 -15.93 0.59 -13.80
N SER A 62 -15.36 -0.13 -12.83
CA SER A 62 -14.50 -1.29 -13.08
C SER A 62 -14.80 -2.36 -12.04
N PRO A 63 -15.76 -3.27 -12.35
CA PRO A 63 -16.25 -4.22 -11.39
C PRO A 63 -15.14 -4.96 -10.64
N THR A 64 -15.16 -4.83 -9.32
CA THR A 64 -14.16 -5.39 -8.44
C THR A 64 -14.49 -6.85 -8.11
N PRO A 65 -13.50 -7.77 -8.08
CA PRO A 65 -13.75 -9.16 -7.73
C PRO A 65 -13.90 -9.38 -6.21
N ILE A 66 -13.79 -8.32 -5.39
CA ILE A 66 -13.89 -8.34 -3.93
C ILE A 66 -15.09 -7.50 -3.48
N PRO A 67 -15.56 -7.64 -2.23
CA PRO A 67 -16.61 -6.76 -1.72
C PRO A 67 -16.22 -5.29 -1.86
N ILE A 68 -17.16 -4.44 -2.29
CA ILE A 68 -16.88 -3.03 -2.60
C ILE A 68 -16.18 -2.28 -1.45
N TYR A 69 -16.59 -2.53 -0.20
CA TYR A 69 -16.00 -1.90 0.97
C TYR A 69 -14.60 -2.43 1.31
N PHE A 70 -14.23 -3.64 0.84
CA PHE A 70 -12.86 -4.13 0.96
C PHE A 70 -11.88 -3.34 0.09
N THR A 71 -12.36 -2.58 -0.90
CA THR A 71 -11.51 -1.68 -1.68
C THR A 71 -10.87 -0.58 -0.82
N LEU A 72 -11.46 -0.21 0.33
CA LEU A 72 -10.85 0.71 1.30
C LEU A 72 -9.55 0.17 1.89
N LEU A 73 -9.45 -1.17 2.02
CA LEU A 73 -8.25 -1.84 2.49
C LEU A 73 -7.30 -2.12 1.32
N SER A 74 -7.78 -2.69 0.21
CA SER A 74 -6.91 -3.01 -0.92
C SER A 74 -6.29 -1.77 -1.57
N SER A 75 -6.98 -0.62 -1.52
CA SER A 75 -6.46 0.64 -2.05
C SER A 75 -5.19 1.11 -1.36
N MET A 76 -4.97 0.72 -0.10
CA MET A 76 -3.74 1.06 0.64
C MET A 76 -2.48 0.47 0.01
N PHE A 77 -2.63 -0.51 -0.89
CA PHE A 77 -1.51 -1.17 -1.59
C PHE A 77 -1.37 -0.75 -3.06
N MET A 78 -2.31 0.03 -3.60
CA MET A 78 -2.32 0.42 -5.00
C MET A 78 -1.41 1.62 -5.25
N HIS A 79 -0.62 1.56 -6.34
CA HIS A 79 0.36 2.60 -6.66
C HIS A 79 0.32 2.94 -8.15
N GLY A 80 0.02 4.21 -8.49
CA GLY A 80 -0.07 4.69 -9.87
C GLY A 80 1.26 4.94 -10.60
N GLY A 81 2.40 4.57 -10.02
CA GLY A 81 3.70 4.71 -10.70
C GLY A 81 4.92 4.54 -9.79
N ILE A 82 6.11 4.42 -10.40
CA ILE A 82 7.37 4.13 -9.71
C ILE A 82 7.73 5.21 -8.68
N LEU A 83 7.56 6.50 -9.01
CA LEU A 83 7.85 7.59 -8.07
C LEU A 83 6.90 7.56 -6.86
N HIS A 84 5.63 7.23 -7.08
CA HIS A 84 4.65 7.12 -6.00
C HIS A 84 5.00 5.93 -5.09
N LEU A 85 5.32 4.76 -5.65
CA LEU A 85 5.77 3.60 -4.88
C LEU A 85 7.06 3.91 -4.12
N GLY A 86 8.09 4.42 -4.80
CA GLY A 86 9.39 4.71 -4.20
C GLY A 86 9.29 5.70 -3.04
N GLY A 87 8.47 6.75 -3.19
CA GLY A 87 8.19 7.69 -2.11
C GLY A 87 7.56 7.02 -0.88
N ASN A 88 6.51 6.21 -1.06
CA ASN A 88 5.85 5.51 0.05
C ASN A 88 6.79 4.49 0.71
N MET A 89 7.55 3.73 -0.07
CA MET A 89 8.47 2.72 0.47
C MET A 89 9.63 3.37 1.23
N LEU A 90 10.11 4.54 0.80
CA LEU A 90 11.12 5.31 1.54
C LEU A 90 10.61 5.71 2.94
N TYR A 91 9.39 6.23 3.02
CA TYR A 91 8.76 6.59 4.30
C TYR A 91 8.54 5.36 5.18
N LEU A 92 8.01 4.27 4.62
CA LEU A 92 7.79 3.03 5.36
C LEU A 92 9.11 2.44 5.89
N TRP A 93 10.17 2.48 5.08
CA TRP A 93 11.49 1.98 5.45
C TRP A 93 12.13 2.80 6.58
N ILE A 94 12.01 4.12 6.52
CA ILE A 94 12.64 5.02 7.50
C ILE A 94 11.88 5.06 8.82
N PHE A 95 10.56 5.00 8.81
CA PHE A 95 9.76 5.20 10.02
C PHE A 95 9.11 3.91 10.55
N GLY A 96 8.81 2.95 9.68
CA GLY A 96 8.01 1.78 10.04
C GLY A 96 8.69 0.85 11.03
N ASN A 97 10.02 0.75 10.98
CA ASN A 97 10.81 -0.03 11.94
C ASN A 97 10.66 0.47 13.39
N ASN A 98 10.67 1.78 13.59
CA ASN A 98 10.57 2.41 14.90
C ASN A 98 9.14 2.36 15.42
N ILE A 99 8.16 2.53 14.52
CA ILE A 99 6.74 2.40 14.88
C ILE A 99 6.44 0.95 15.30
N GLU A 100 6.91 -0.06 14.56
CA GLU A 100 6.73 -1.48 14.94
C GLU A 100 7.39 -1.79 16.28
N ALA A 101 8.61 -1.29 16.52
CA ALA A 101 9.31 -1.51 17.78
C ALA A 101 8.64 -0.81 18.98
N ALA A 102 8.08 0.38 18.77
CA ALA A 102 7.40 1.14 19.83
C ALA A 102 6.01 0.58 20.18
N LEU A 103 5.26 0.11 19.18
CA LEU A 103 3.90 -0.40 19.37
C LEU A 103 3.86 -1.90 19.70
N GLY A 104 4.86 -2.65 19.24
CA GLY A 104 4.81 -4.10 19.17
C GLY A 104 3.92 -4.59 18.02
N ARG A 105 4.13 -5.83 17.59
CA ARG A 105 3.53 -6.40 16.37
C ARG A 105 2.01 -6.36 16.32
N ALA A 106 1.34 -6.70 17.43
CA ALA A 106 -0.12 -6.76 17.45
C ALA A 106 -0.76 -5.38 17.19
N ARG A 107 -0.24 -4.33 17.85
CA ARG A 107 -0.73 -2.96 17.73
C ARG A 107 -0.23 -2.24 16.48
N PHE A 108 0.83 -2.76 15.86
CA PHE A 108 1.28 -2.27 14.56
C PHE A 108 0.31 -2.70 13.46
N LEU A 109 -0.33 -3.87 13.60
CA LEU A 109 -1.26 -4.40 12.61
C LEU A 109 -2.73 -4.01 12.85
N PHE A 110 -3.13 -3.75 14.09
CA PHE A 110 -4.50 -3.44 14.52
C PHE A 110 -4.55 -2.24 15.45
#